data_AF-A0A7S7RUH5-F1
#
_entry.id   AF-A0A7S7RUH5-F1
#
_cell.length_a   1.000
_cell.length_b   1.000
_cell.length_c   1.000
_cell.angle_alpha   90.00
_cell.angle_beta   90.00
_cell.angle_gamma   90.00
#
_symmetry.space_group_name_H-M   'P 1'
#
loop_
_entity.id
_entity.type
_entity.pdbx_description
1 polymer ?
#
loop_
_entity_poly.entity_id
_entity_poly.type
_entity_poly.pdbx_seq_one_letter_code
_entity_poly.pdbx_strand_id
1 'polypeptide(L)'
;MRHNKKRGMKLGTDASHTKAMKKSLVCALFQNDRIKTLDARAKAIRGDVDKVITWAKRGDLAARRLAIAKLGDKDLVREIFEKAAQGMWADRNGGYTRIMKLGPRKGDAAEVVIMELVTEPVKAKVAPKAKVTKVEAAPVEEDKPAENDAPAEDEPKAEEASEETAE
;
A
#
# COMPACT_ATOMS: atom_id res chain seq x y z
N MET A 1 -4.90 14.70 26.92
CA MET A 1 -5.13 13.32 26.40
C MET A 1 -6.40 13.24 25.52
N ARG A 2 -6.59 14.15 24.56
CA ARG A 2 -7.75 14.16 23.65
C ARG A 2 -7.28 14.34 22.21
N HIS A 3 -6.50 13.37 21.71
CA HIS A 3 -6.08 13.35 20.30
C HIS A 3 -6.43 12.00 19.66
N ASN A 4 -7.56 11.41 20.03
CA ASN A 4 -8.15 10.29 19.30
C ASN A 4 -8.94 10.83 18.11
N LYS A 5 -8.26 11.54 17.19
CA LYS A 5 -8.83 11.82 15.86
C LYS A 5 -9.06 10.47 15.21
N LYS A 6 -10.32 10.00 15.25
CA LYS A 6 -10.70 8.66 14.78
C LYS A 6 -10.27 8.52 13.32
N ARG A 7 -9.17 7.81 13.09
CA ARG A 7 -8.60 7.58 11.75
C ARG A 7 -9.47 6.56 11.02
N GLY A 8 -9.95 6.94 9.84
CA GLY A 8 -10.72 6.07 8.94
C GLY A 8 -12.19 6.49 8.77
N MET A 9 -12.80 5.98 7.70
CA MET A 9 -14.19 6.26 7.35
C MET A 9 -15.13 5.72 8.43
N LYS A 10 -15.91 6.60 9.06
CA LYS A 10 -17.01 6.20 9.96
C LYS A 10 -18.21 5.83 9.11
N LEU A 11 -18.84 4.70 9.42
CA LEU A 11 -19.98 4.16 8.66
C LEU A 11 -21.32 4.34 9.38
N GLY A 12 -21.38 5.24 10.37
CA GLY A 12 -22.59 5.54 11.13
C GLY A 12 -22.97 4.51 12.21
N THR A 13 -22.15 3.49 12.45
CA THR A 13 -22.36 2.48 13.48
C THR A 13 -21.33 2.57 14.60
N ASP A 14 -21.56 1.84 15.68
CA ASP A 14 -20.61 1.68 16.78
C ASP A 14 -19.30 1.00 16.29
N ALA A 15 -18.27 1.04 17.13
CA ALA A 15 -16.94 0.60 16.74
C ALA A 15 -16.84 -0.93 16.57
N SER A 16 -17.50 -1.71 17.43
CA SER A 16 -17.48 -3.18 17.35
C SER A 16 -18.24 -3.66 16.12
N HIS A 17 -19.42 -3.09 15.85
CA HIS A 17 -20.19 -3.36 14.65
C HIS A 17 -19.43 -2.94 13.39
N THR A 18 -18.84 -1.75 13.35
CA THR A 18 -18.01 -1.33 12.20
C THR A 18 -16.90 -2.34 11.93
N LYS A 19 -16.23 -2.84 12.97
CA LYS A 19 -15.17 -3.86 12.84
C LYS A 19 -15.73 -5.18 12.30
N ALA A 20 -16.85 -5.66 12.83
CA ALA A 20 -17.50 -6.90 12.40
C ALA A 20 -18.01 -6.81 10.96
N MET A 21 -18.66 -5.70 10.58
CA MET A 21 -19.14 -5.47 9.22
C MET A 21 -17.99 -5.42 8.21
N LYS A 22 -16.90 -4.72 8.51
CA LYS A 22 -15.71 -4.71 7.63
C LYS A 22 -15.14 -6.11 7.46
N LYS A 23 -14.99 -6.85 8.56
CA LYS A 23 -14.52 -8.24 8.55
C LYS A 23 -15.40 -9.12 7.65
N SER A 24 -16.72 -9.07 7.84
CA SER A 24 -17.69 -9.81 7.03
C SER A 24 -17.60 -9.45 5.54
N LEU A 25 -17.51 -8.18 5.19
CA LEU A 25 -17.40 -7.75 3.79
C LEU A 25 -16.08 -8.18 3.13
N VAL A 26 -14.97 -8.15 3.87
CA VAL A 26 -13.67 -8.61 3.37
C VAL A 26 -13.71 -10.13 3.15
N CYS A 27 -14.25 -10.91 4.09
CA CYS A 27 -14.43 -12.34 3.90
C CYS A 27 -15.32 -12.64 2.69
N ALA A 28 -16.46 -11.95 2.57
CA ALA A 28 -17.37 -12.12 1.44
C ALA A 28 -16.71 -11.80 0.09
N LEU A 29 -15.83 -10.79 0.04
CA LEU A 29 -15.06 -10.47 -1.17
C LEU A 29 -14.10 -11.59 -1.55
N PHE A 30 -13.35 -12.15 -0.60
CA PHE A 30 -12.41 -13.24 -0.92
C PHE A 30 -13.10 -14.57 -1.25
N GLN A 31 -14.29 -14.81 -0.69
CA GLN A 31 -15.08 -16.00 -0.98
C GLN A 31 -15.73 -15.96 -2.37
N ASN A 32 -16.21 -14.78 -2.80
CA ASN A 32 -16.99 -14.66 -4.03
C ASN A 32 -16.23 -13.95 -5.17
N ASP A 33 -15.01 -13.47 -4.92
CA ASP A 33 -14.17 -12.61 -5.77
C ASP A 33 -14.81 -11.25 -6.17
N ARG A 34 -16.13 -11.12 -6.08
CA ARG A 34 -16.93 -9.94 -6.43
C ARG A 34 -18.13 -9.80 -5.48
N ILE A 35 -18.36 -8.59 -4.97
CA ILE A 35 -19.51 -8.26 -4.11
C ILE A 35 -20.19 -6.96 -4.56
N LYS A 36 -21.50 -6.85 -4.29
CA LYS A 36 -22.28 -5.62 -4.46
C LYS A 36 -22.51 -4.96 -3.11
N THR A 37 -22.10 -3.72 -2.93
CA THR A 37 -22.22 -2.99 -1.65
C THR A 37 -22.34 -1.49 -1.87
N LEU A 38 -22.40 -0.71 -0.80
CA LEU A 38 -22.42 0.75 -0.88
C LEU A 38 -21.01 1.30 -1.11
N ASP A 39 -20.90 2.40 -1.86
CA ASP A 39 -19.62 3.05 -2.18
C ASP A 39 -18.79 3.34 -0.92
N ALA A 40 -19.42 3.89 0.11
CA ALA A 40 -18.77 4.18 1.38
C ALA A 40 -18.18 2.92 2.06
N ARG A 41 -18.90 1.79 1.98
CA ARG A 41 -18.46 0.50 2.56
C ARG A 41 -17.31 -0.10 1.76
N ALA A 42 -17.42 -0.10 0.43
CA ALA A 42 -16.35 -0.57 -0.46
C ALA A 42 -15.06 0.23 -0.25
N LYS A 43 -15.15 1.57 -0.21
CA LYS A 43 -13.99 2.44 0.04
C LYS A 43 -13.35 2.19 1.39
N ALA A 44 -14.13 1.83 2.41
CA ALA A 44 -13.66 1.58 3.76
C ALA A 44 -12.91 0.25 3.95
N ILE A 45 -13.16 -0.75 3.10
CA ILE A 45 -12.51 -2.07 3.18
C ILE A 45 -11.29 -2.24 2.26
N ARG A 46 -11.09 -1.37 1.26
CA ARG A 46 -9.93 -1.43 0.34
C ARG A 46 -8.59 -1.67 1.06
N GLY A 47 -8.29 -0.85 2.06
CA GLY A 47 -7.04 -0.95 2.81
C GLY A 47 -6.92 -2.20 3.68
N ASP A 48 -8.03 -2.84 4.05
CA ASP A 48 -8.01 -4.12 4.76
C ASP A 48 -7.74 -5.27 3.78
N VAL A 49 -8.34 -5.24 2.58
CA VAL A 49 -8.11 -6.23 1.52
C VAL A 49 -6.65 -6.20 1.06
N ASP A 50 -6.12 -5.00 0.79
CA ASP A 50 -4.74 -4.84 0.32
C ASP A 50 -3.72 -5.38 1.33
N LYS A 51 -3.96 -5.20 2.63
CA LYS A 51 -3.10 -5.75 3.68
C LYS A 51 -3.12 -7.27 3.71
N VAL A 52 -4.29 -7.88 3.58
CA VAL A 52 -4.43 -9.34 3.57
C VAL A 52 -3.68 -9.93 2.38
N ILE A 53 -3.82 -9.37 1.18
CA ILE A 53 -3.11 -9.85 -0.01
C ILE A 53 -1.60 -9.62 0.12
N THR A 54 -1.18 -8.50 0.71
CA THR A 54 0.24 -8.24 0.96
C THR A 54 0.85 -9.28 1.90
N TRP A 55 0.12 -9.67 2.96
CA TRP A 55 0.53 -10.77 3.84
C TRP A 55 0.55 -12.11 3.11
N ALA A 56 -0.46 -12.38 2.27
CA ALA A 56 -0.52 -13.60 1.46
C ALA A 56 0.67 -13.74 0.51
N LYS A 57 1.07 -12.65 -0.16
CA LYS A 57 2.27 -12.60 -1.02
C LYS A 57 3.56 -12.89 -0.25
N ARG A 58 3.65 -12.48 1.02
CA ARG A 58 4.84 -12.72 1.85
C ARG A 58 4.97 -14.19 2.27
N GLY A 59 3.85 -14.88 2.48
CA GLY A 59 3.82 -16.34 2.69
C GLY A 59 4.35 -16.88 4.03
N ASP A 60 4.89 -16.04 4.91
CA ASP A 60 5.47 -16.46 6.20
C ASP A 60 4.41 -16.86 7.25
N LEU A 61 4.84 -17.62 8.28
CA LEU A 61 3.96 -18.07 9.36
C LEU A 61 3.35 -16.87 10.12
N ALA A 62 4.12 -15.79 10.29
CA ALA A 62 3.63 -14.57 10.93
C ALA A 62 2.52 -13.89 10.11
N ALA A 63 2.63 -13.82 8.77
CA ALA A 63 1.57 -13.30 7.90
C ALA A 63 0.30 -14.14 8.03
N ARG A 64 0.42 -15.47 8.03
CA ARG A 64 -0.74 -16.36 8.20
C ARG A 64 -1.46 -16.10 9.52
N ARG A 65 -0.72 -15.96 10.64
CA ARG A 65 -1.29 -15.63 11.95
C ARG A 65 -2.01 -14.27 11.95
N LEU A 66 -1.43 -13.25 11.32
CA LEU A 66 -2.06 -11.93 11.17
C LEU A 66 -3.34 -11.98 10.32
N ALA A 67 -3.31 -12.71 9.21
CA ALA A 67 -4.47 -12.90 8.34
C ALA A 67 -5.61 -13.62 9.06
N ILE A 68 -5.31 -14.68 9.82
CA ILE A 68 -6.30 -15.40 10.65
C ILE A 68 -6.88 -14.48 11.73
N ALA A 69 -6.06 -13.69 12.41
CA ALA A 69 -6.55 -12.74 13.41
C ALA A 69 -7.49 -11.68 12.81
N LYS A 70 -7.27 -11.31 11.53
CA LYS A 70 -8.08 -10.33 10.81
C LYS A 70 -9.39 -10.92 10.27
N LEU A 71 -9.33 -12.06 9.57
CA LEU A 71 -10.47 -12.69 8.88
C LEU A 71 -11.24 -13.68 9.75
N GLY A 72 -10.58 -14.30 10.73
CA GLY A 72 -11.18 -15.26 11.67
C GLY A 72 -11.57 -16.61 11.06
N ASP A 73 -11.26 -16.85 9.78
CA ASP A 73 -11.54 -18.07 9.05
C ASP A 73 -10.22 -18.66 8.55
N LYS A 74 -9.92 -19.90 8.94
CA LYS A 74 -8.64 -20.56 8.63
C LYS A 74 -8.62 -21.13 7.22
N ASP A 75 -9.74 -21.67 6.75
CA ASP A 75 -9.84 -22.28 5.43
C ASP A 75 -9.79 -21.20 4.34
N LEU A 76 -10.51 -20.10 4.55
CA LEU A 76 -10.42 -18.95 3.64
C LEU A 76 -9.00 -18.37 3.57
N VAL A 77 -8.29 -18.29 4.71
CA VAL A 77 -6.89 -17.84 4.71
C VAL A 77 -5.99 -18.81 3.97
N ARG A 78 -6.20 -20.13 4.11
CA ARG A 78 -5.45 -21.13 3.34
C ARG A 78 -5.60 -20.88 1.84
N GLU A 79 -6.85 -20.76 1.37
CA GLU A 79 -7.15 -20.52 -0.05
C GLU A 79 -6.53 -19.22 -0.57
N ILE A 80 -6.59 -18.13 0.19
CA ILE A 80 -5.98 -16.84 -0.20
C ILE A 80 -4.46 -16.98 -0.36
N PHE A 81 -3.80 -17.70 0.55
CA PHE A 81 -2.35 -17.90 0.48
C PHE A 81 -1.95 -18.83 -0.67
N GLU A 82 -2.75 -19.84 -0.97
CA GLU A 82 -2.56 -20.72 -2.13
C GLU A 82 -2.72 -19.94 -3.45
N LYS A 83 -3.80 -19.17 -3.59
CA LYS A 83 -4.03 -18.23 -4.70
C LYS A 83 -2.86 -17.26 -4.89
N ALA A 84 -2.31 -16.73 -3.79
CA ALA A 84 -1.16 -15.84 -3.84
C ALA A 84 0.13 -16.57 -4.28
N ALA A 85 0.37 -17.78 -3.77
CA ALA A 85 1.53 -18.59 -4.11
C ALA A 85 1.53 -19.05 -5.58
N GLN A 86 0.34 -19.27 -6.16
CA GLN A 86 0.15 -19.53 -7.59
C GLN A 86 0.45 -18.31 -8.48
N GLY A 87 0.72 -17.15 -7.89
CA GLY A 87 1.16 -15.97 -8.61
C GLY A 87 0.04 -15.01 -9.04
N MET A 88 -1.20 -15.19 -8.57
CA MET A 88 -2.34 -14.35 -8.99
C MET A 88 -2.13 -12.84 -8.76
N TRP A 89 -1.29 -12.47 -7.79
CA TRP A 89 -0.96 -11.07 -7.49
C TRP A 89 0.53 -10.76 -7.55
N ALA A 90 1.35 -11.65 -8.13
CA ALA A 90 2.81 -11.53 -8.10
C ALA A 90 3.29 -10.24 -8.80
N ASP A 91 2.71 -9.96 -9.96
CA ASP A 91 2.99 -8.84 -10.86
C ASP A 91 2.48 -7.47 -10.38
N ARG A 92 1.65 -7.43 -9.33
CA ARG A 92 0.98 -6.21 -8.85
C ARG A 92 1.51 -5.74 -7.49
N ASN A 93 1.93 -4.49 -7.40
CA ASN A 93 2.42 -3.84 -6.17
C ASN A 93 1.33 -3.01 -5.46
N GLY A 94 0.15 -3.60 -5.24
CA GLY A 94 -0.97 -2.95 -4.56
C GLY A 94 -2.15 -2.60 -5.46
N GLY A 95 -3.25 -2.14 -4.87
CA GLY A 95 -4.49 -1.87 -5.62
C GLY A 95 -5.07 -3.14 -6.21
N TYR A 96 -5.32 -4.14 -5.36
CA TYR A 96 -5.82 -5.45 -5.79
C TYR A 96 -7.34 -5.47 -6.00
N THR A 97 -8.01 -4.34 -5.78
CA THR A 97 -9.46 -4.23 -5.85
C THR A 97 -9.89 -3.14 -6.83
N ARG A 98 -10.96 -3.40 -7.57
CA ARG A 98 -11.62 -2.44 -8.46
C ARG A 98 -13.02 -2.14 -7.93
N ILE A 99 -13.42 -0.87 -7.98
CA ILE A 99 -14.77 -0.42 -7.61
C ILE A 99 -15.45 0.14 -8.86
N MET A 100 -16.59 -0.43 -9.23
CA MET A 100 -17.42 0.00 -10.35
C MET A 100 -18.76 0.54 -9.84
N LYS A 101 -19.13 1.74 -10.25
CA LYS A 101 -20.40 2.38 -9.87
C LYS A 101 -21.56 1.79 -10.66
N LEU A 102 -22.63 1.41 -9.97
CA LEU A 102 -23.89 0.97 -10.60
C LEU A 102 -24.96 2.06 -10.60
N GLY A 103 -24.79 3.11 -9.80
CA GLY A 103 -25.75 4.18 -9.61
C GLY A 103 -26.48 4.12 -8.25
N PRO A 104 -27.40 5.06 -8.00
CA PRO A 104 -28.11 5.17 -6.75
C PRO A 104 -29.17 4.07 -6.59
N ARG A 105 -29.31 3.53 -5.39
CA ARG A 105 -30.36 2.57 -5.04
C ARG A 105 -31.72 3.28 -4.88
N LYS A 106 -32.78 2.62 -5.36
CA LYS A 106 -34.16 3.07 -5.16
C LYS A 106 -34.53 3.04 -3.66
N GLY A 107 -35.07 4.15 -3.15
CA GLY A 107 -35.55 4.28 -1.77
C GLY A 107 -34.71 5.24 -0.95
N ASP A 108 -33.41 4.98 -0.81
CA ASP A 108 -32.49 5.79 0.00
C ASP A 108 -31.45 6.57 -0.80
N ALA A 109 -31.50 6.48 -2.14
CA ALA A 109 -30.57 7.12 -3.08
C ALA A 109 -29.08 6.85 -2.81
N ALA A 110 -28.77 5.81 -2.02
CA ALA A 110 -27.39 5.49 -1.68
C ALA A 110 -26.64 4.92 -2.89
N GLU A 111 -25.41 5.39 -3.13
CA GLU A 111 -24.61 4.94 -4.27
C GLU A 111 -24.15 3.48 -4.09
N VAL A 112 -24.60 2.62 -5.00
CA VAL A 112 -24.24 1.20 -5.01
C VAL A 112 -23.09 0.97 -5.98
N VAL A 113 -22.17 0.12 -5.57
CA VAL A 113 -20.98 -0.26 -6.32
C VAL A 113 -20.80 -1.77 -6.33
N ILE A 114 -20.15 -2.26 -7.37
CA ILE A 114 -19.53 -3.59 -7.39
C ILE A 114 -18.08 -3.40 -6.99
N MET A 115 -17.63 -4.18 -6.02
CA MET A 115 -16.22 -4.29 -5.65
C MET A 115 -15.74 -5.68 -6.03
N GLU A 116 -14.63 -5.76 -6.74
CA GLU A 116 -14.06 -7.02 -7.24
C GLU A 116 -12.54 -7.07 -7.05
N LEU A 117 -12.00 -8.29 -7.00
CA LEU A 117 -10.57 -8.53 -7.07
C LEU A 117 -10.07 -8.40 -8.52
N VAL A 118 -8.92 -7.77 -8.68
CA VAL A 118 -8.28 -7.61 -9.99
C VAL A 118 -7.44 -8.85 -10.26
N THR A 119 -7.87 -9.64 -11.25
CA THR A 119 -7.19 -10.86 -11.73
C THR A 119 -6.43 -10.64 -13.04
N GLU A 120 -6.68 -9.51 -13.70
CA GLU A 120 -5.98 -9.16 -14.93
C GLU A 120 -4.49 -8.87 -14.65
N PRO A 121 -3.58 -9.47 -15.44
CA PRO A 121 -2.16 -9.20 -15.31
C PRO A 121 -1.88 -7.72 -15.63
N VAL A 122 -0.97 -7.13 -14.86
CA VAL A 122 -0.48 -5.78 -15.09
C VAL A 122 0.31 -5.78 -16.39
N LYS A 123 -0.28 -5.22 -17.45
CA LYS A 123 0.47 -4.92 -18.67
C LYS A 123 1.63 -3.99 -18.31
N ALA A 124 2.85 -4.37 -18.64
CA ALA A 124 4.03 -3.55 -18.40
C ALA A 124 3.82 -2.18 -19.05
N LYS A 125 3.78 -1.13 -18.23
CA LYS A 125 3.70 0.24 -18.71
C LYS A 125 5.02 0.54 -19.39
N VAL A 126 5.03 0.57 -20.73
CA VAL A 126 6.19 1.04 -21.50
C VAL A 126 6.48 2.46 -21.01
N ALA A 127 7.61 2.63 -20.31
CA ALA A 127 8.04 3.94 -19.87
C ALA A 127 8.22 4.82 -21.11
N PRO A 128 7.63 6.03 -21.15
CA PRO A 128 7.98 6.96 -22.22
C PRO A 128 9.47 7.24 -22.06
N LYS A 129 10.27 6.90 -23.08
CA LYS A 129 11.68 7.29 -23.14
C LYS A 129 11.72 8.81 -23.05
N ALA A 130 12.17 9.32 -21.91
CA ALA A 130 12.47 10.73 -21.75
C ALA A 130 13.52 11.07 -22.81
N LYS A 131 13.14 11.84 -23.83
CA LYS A 131 14.09 12.51 -24.73
C LYS A 131 14.81 13.55 -23.87
N VAL A 132 15.98 13.19 -23.36
CA VAL A 132 16.95 14.18 -22.88
C VAL A 132 17.46 14.89 -24.13
N THR A 133 16.89 16.05 -24.45
CA THR A 133 17.50 16.99 -25.38
C THR A 133 18.80 17.49 -24.75
N LYS A 134 19.90 16.92 -25.23
CA LYS A 134 21.25 17.42 -25.07
C LYS A 134 21.25 18.86 -25.58
N VAL A 135 21.33 19.84 -24.68
CA VAL A 135 21.65 21.22 -25.06
C VAL A 135 23.13 21.20 -25.45
N GLU A 136 23.39 21.44 -26.73
CA GLU A 136 24.72 21.66 -27.27
C GLU A 136 25.34 22.89 -26.63
N ALA A 137 26.56 22.72 -26.14
CA ALA A 137 27.43 23.78 -25.68
C ALA A 137 27.86 24.65 -26.88
N ALA A 138 27.69 25.96 -26.77
CA ALA A 138 28.43 26.96 -27.54
C ALA A 138 29.53 27.54 -26.65
N PRO A 139 30.77 27.71 -27.15
CA PRO A 139 31.94 28.13 -26.37
C PRO A 139 32.26 29.64 -26.48
N VAL A 140 33.16 30.09 -25.58
CA VAL A 140 33.96 31.34 -25.56
C VAL A 140 33.20 32.56 -24.97
N GLU A 141 33.68 33.36 -24.01
CA GLU A 141 35.04 33.82 -23.65
C GLU A 141 35.14 34.31 -22.19
N GLU A 142 36.37 34.45 -21.72
CA GLU A 142 36.85 34.79 -20.39
C GLU A 142 36.60 36.25 -19.98
N ASP A 143 36.26 36.48 -18.71
CA ASP A 143 36.76 37.64 -17.97
C ASP A 143 36.78 37.35 -16.44
N LYS A 144 37.99 37.31 -15.88
CA LYS A 144 38.34 37.42 -14.46
C LYS A 144 39.69 38.18 -14.45
N PRO A 145 39.97 39.07 -13.49
CA PRO A 145 39.87 38.71 -12.07
C PRO A 145 39.49 39.85 -11.10
N ALA A 146 38.96 39.47 -9.94
CA ALA A 146 39.21 40.15 -8.68
C ALA A 146 39.21 39.11 -7.55
N GLU A 147 40.20 39.26 -6.71
CA GLU A 147 40.82 38.32 -5.77
C GLU A 147 40.31 38.53 -4.33
N ASN A 148 40.76 37.66 -3.41
CA ASN A 148 40.44 37.50 -1.97
C ASN A 148 39.12 36.78 -1.63
N ASP A 149 39.08 35.76 -0.77
CA ASP A 149 40.03 35.28 0.23
C ASP A 149 39.67 33.82 0.60
N ALA A 150 40.67 32.96 0.77
CA ALA A 150 40.61 31.66 1.43
C ALA A 150 42.04 31.38 1.95
N PRO A 151 42.32 30.44 2.89
CA PRO A 151 41.45 29.42 3.51
C PRO A 151 41.77 29.13 5.01
N ALA A 152 41.03 28.20 5.62
CA ALA A 152 41.53 27.19 6.59
C ALA A 152 40.39 26.17 6.82
N GLU A 153 40.40 24.95 6.25
CA GLU A 153 41.13 23.73 6.69
C GLU A 153 40.88 23.34 8.15
N ASP A 154 40.15 22.24 8.38
CA ASP A 154 40.59 21.14 9.25
C ASP A 154 39.69 19.88 9.08
N GLU A 155 40.28 18.81 8.54
CA GLU A 155 40.00 17.39 8.81
C GLU A 155 41.40 16.74 8.91
N PRO A 156 41.61 15.53 9.48
CA PRO A 156 40.85 14.71 10.44
C PRO A 156 41.75 14.11 11.56
N LYS A 157 41.21 13.35 12.53
CA LYS A 157 41.98 12.23 13.14
C LYS A 157 41.13 11.10 13.72
N ALA A 158 41.46 9.88 13.29
CA ALA A 158 41.09 8.60 13.87
C ALA A 158 42.28 8.02 14.65
N GLU A 159 42.00 7.33 15.77
CA GLU A 159 42.77 6.23 16.41
C GLU A 159 41.97 5.83 17.68
N GLU A 160 41.32 4.66 17.71
CA GLU A 160 41.81 3.36 18.22
C GLU A 160 42.27 3.34 19.69
N ALA A 161 41.51 2.65 20.55
CA ALA A 161 42.04 1.72 21.56
C ALA A 161 40.90 0.87 22.16
N SER A 162 41.19 -0.42 22.24
CA SER A 162 40.44 -1.59 22.70
C SER A 162 40.52 -1.82 24.22
N GLU A 163 39.64 -2.73 24.71
CA GLU A 163 39.71 -3.50 25.99
C GLU A 163 39.55 -2.67 27.29
N GLU A 164 38.75 -3.05 28.30
CA GLU A 164 38.82 -4.27 29.11
C GLU A 164 37.54 -4.49 29.95
N THR A 165 37.11 -5.76 30.02
CA THR A 165 36.53 -6.53 31.16
C THR A 165 35.64 -5.93 32.28
N ALA A 166 34.52 -6.63 32.48
CA ALA A 166 34.00 -7.20 33.74
C ALA A 166 33.69 -6.30 34.96
N GLU A 167 32.40 -6.20 35.28
CA GLU A 167 31.77 -6.72 36.52
C GLU A 167 30.25 -6.88 36.31
#